data_AF-A0AA89B1V1-F1
#
_entry.id   AF-A0AA89B1V1-F1
#
_cell.length_a   1.000
_cell.length_b   1.000
_cell.length_c   1.000
_cell.angle_alpha   90.00
_cell.angle_beta   90.00
_cell.angle_gamma   90.00
#
_symmetry.space_group_name_H-M   'P 1'
#
loop_
_entity.id
_entity.type
_entity.pdbx_description
1 polymer ?
#
loop_
_entity_poly.entity_id
_entity_poly.type
_entity_poly.pdbx_seq_one_letter_code
_entity_poly.pdbx_strand_id
1 'polypeptide(L)'
;MRTSSFAVVLFISLCLSSSWVTADNSVYDNFLQCLYNSSQPSNSISGVIYTPSNSSYSSVLQSYIRNLRFNEFSTSKPLLIITALEVSDVPFFILDMFNLRSINVSIKDETAWVQTGATLGEVYYRAAEHNNSYGFPAGVCPTVGVGGHFGGAGYGNMMRKYGLSVDNIIDAQIIDVNGNLLDRASMGEDLFWAITGEGGSSFE
;
A
#
# COMPACT_ATOMS: atom_id res chain seq x y z
N MET A 1 -6.58 21.64 19.47
CA MET A 1 -6.34 20.61 18.44
C MET A 1 -7.60 20.45 17.61
N ARG A 2 -7.52 20.74 16.30
CA ARG A 2 -8.57 20.44 15.30
C ARG A 2 -8.18 19.17 14.55
N THR A 3 -9.17 18.45 14.04
CA THR A 3 -9.00 17.28 13.17
C THR A 3 -8.88 17.74 11.73
N SER A 4 -7.92 17.19 10.99
CA SER A 4 -7.93 17.27 9.53
C SER A 4 -8.48 15.97 8.96
N SER A 5 -9.25 16.04 7.87
CA SER A 5 -9.85 14.86 7.22
C SER A 5 -8.91 14.34 6.14
N PHE A 6 -8.66 13.03 6.10
CA PHE A 6 -7.63 12.47 5.24
C PHE A 6 -8.24 11.76 4.02
N ALA A 7 -7.45 11.71 2.95
CA ALA A 7 -7.78 10.99 1.75
C ALA A 7 -6.56 10.18 1.27
N VAL A 8 -6.79 8.96 0.78
CA VAL A 8 -5.72 7.97 0.54
C VAL A 8 -5.46 7.82 -0.97
N VAL A 9 -4.20 7.78 -1.40
CA VAL A 9 -3.83 7.56 -2.81
C VAL A 9 -3.14 6.19 -3.01
N LEU A 10 -3.75 5.33 -3.83
CA LEU A 10 -3.12 4.20 -4.49
C LEU A 10 -2.70 4.59 -5.93
N PHE A 11 -1.61 4.01 -6.45
CA PHE A 11 -1.11 4.25 -7.82
C PHE A 11 -0.23 3.08 -8.29
N ILE A 12 -0.75 2.18 -9.13
CA ILE A 12 -0.04 1.14 -9.91
C ILE A 12 -1.04 0.56 -10.93
N SER A 13 -0.84 0.79 -12.23
CA SER A 13 -1.65 0.10 -13.25
C SER A 13 -1.06 -1.30 -13.49
N LEU A 14 -1.89 -2.33 -13.42
CA LEU A 14 -1.52 -3.72 -13.71
C LEU A 14 -2.37 -4.28 -14.85
N CYS A 15 -1.71 -4.76 -15.91
CA CYS A 15 -2.38 -5.41 -17.03
C CYS A 15 -2.56 -6.92 -16.75
N LEU A 16 -3.77 -7.32 -16.43
CA LEU A 16 -4.14 -8.73 -16.29
C LEU A 16 -4.53 -9.33 -17.64
N SER A 17 -3.73 -10.28 -18.14
CA SER A 17 -4.13 -11.15 -19.25
C SER A 17 -4.52 -12.53 -18.70
N SER A 18 -5.78 -12.91 -18.89
CA SER A 18 -6.36 -14.10 -18.25
C SER A 18 -5.91 -15.39 -18.93
N SER A 19 -5.12 -16.22 -18.24
CA SER A 19 -4.88 -17.61 -18.58
C SER A 19 -4.53 -18.44 -17.34
N TRP A 20 -5.22 -19.56 -17.15
CA TRP A 20 -4.90 -20.52 -16.09
C TRP A 20 -3.70 -21.36 -16.56
N VAL A 21 -2.51 -21.11 -16.01
CA VAL A 21 -1.28 -21.81 -16.39
C VAL A 21 -0.56 -22.33 -15.16
N THR A 22 -0.20 -23.61 -15.16
CA THR A 22 0.67 -24.22 -14.15
C THR A 22 2.05 -23.54 -14.16
N ALA A 23 2.60 -23.24 -12.99
CA ALA A 23 3.84 -22.47 -12.87
C ALA A 23 5.05 -23.14 -13.54
N ASP A 24 5.36 -22.68 -14.75
CA ASP A 24 6.60 -22.94 -15.49
C ASP A 24 7.39 -21.61 -15.62
N ASN A 25 8.69 -21.68 -15.90
CA ASN A 25 9.54 -20.51 -16.12
C ASN A 25 8.94 -19.55 -17.17
N SER A 26 8.27 -20.08 -18.20
CA SER A 26 7.59 -19.27 -19.20
C SER A 26 6.50 -18.35 -18.64
N VAL A 27 5.75 -18.76 -17.62
CA VAL A 27 4.71 -17.90 -16.98
C VAL A 27 5.36 -16.68 -16.33
N TYR A 28 6.50 -16.93 -15.67
CA TYR A 28 7.27 -15.95 -14.96
C TYR A 28 7.94 -14.93 -15.92
N ASP A 29 8.61 -15.41 -16.98
CA ASP A 29 9.23 -14.53 -17.99
C ASP A 29 8.16 -13.73 -18.76
N ASN A 30 7.00 -14.33 -19.06
CA ASN A 30 5.87 -13.64 -19.69
C ASN A 30 5.30 -12.53 -18.79
N PHE A 31 5.20 -12.74 -17.46
CA PHE A 31 4.76 -11.70 -16.53
C PHE A 31 5.73 -10.52 -16.50
N LEU A 32 7.05 -10.78 -16.42
CA LEU A 32 8.05 -9.71 -16.54
C LEU A 32 7.94 -8.96 -17.88
N GLN A 33 7.86 -9.68 -19.00
CA GLN A 33 7.79 -9.07 -20.31
C GLN A 33 6.51 -8.22 -20.46
N CYS A 34 5.38 -8.67 -19.89
CA CYS A 34 4.15 -7.90 -19.82
C CYS A 34 4.33 -6.62 -18.99
N LEU A 35 4.96 -6.71 -17.82
CA LEU A 35 5.22 -5.56 -16.95
C LEU A 35 6.14 -4.52 -17.62
N TYR A 36 7.22 -4.96 -18.28
CA TYR A 36 8.09 -4.09 -19.08
C TYR A 36 7.34 -3.44 -20.24
N ASN A 37 6.56 -4.21 -21.02
CA ASN A 37 5.79 -3.72 -22.16
C ASN A 37 4.68 -2.72 -21.75
N SER A 38 4.15 -2.84 -20.53
CA SER A 38 3.12 -1.97 -19.97
C SER A 38 3.68 -0.71 -19.31
N SER A 39 4.99 -0.65 -19.06
CA SER A 39 5.65 0.49 -18.43
C SER A 39 5.89 1.65 -19.41
N GLN A 40 5.64 2.88 -18.94
CA GLN A 40 5.95 4.10 -19.71
C GLN A 40 7.48 4.23 -19.90
N PRO A 41 8.00 4.52 -21.11
CA PRO A 41 9.44 4.60 -21.37
C PRO A 41 10.23 5.60 -20.53
N SER A 42 9.57 6.57 -19.89
CA SER A 42 10.18 7.50 -18.93
C SER A 42 10.48 6.90 -17.56
N ASN A 43 9.83 5.78 -17.20
CA ASN A 43 9.77 5.24 -15.85
C ASN A 43 10.42 3.84 -15.83
N SER A 44 11.75 3.79 -15.74
CA SER A 44 12.52 2.54 -15.80
C SER A 44 12.25 1.61 -14.59
N ILE A 45 11.27 0.71 -14.71
CA ILE A 45 10.85 -0.20 -13.63
C ILE A 45 11.94 -1.17 -13.14
N SER A 46 13.00 -1.38 -13.93
CA SER A 46 14.15 -2.22 -13.54
C SER A 46 14.85 -1.80 -12.25
N GLY A 47 14.66 -0.55 -11.78
CA GLY A 47 15.19 -0.07 -10.50
C GLY A 47 14.34 -0.42 -9.26
N VAL A 48 13.11 -0.93 -9.43
CA VAL A 48 12.17 -1.30 -8.35
C VAL A 48 11.85 -2.80 -8.34
N ILE A 49 12.71 -3.60 -8.97
CA ILE A 49 12.58 -5.05 -9.19
C ILE A 49 13.70 -5.74 -8.38
N TYR A 50 13.34 -6.54 -7.38
CA TYR A 50 14.25 -7.19 -6.43
C TYR A 50 14.15 -8.72 -6.43
N THR A 51 15.09 -9.35 -7.12
CA THR A 51 15.18 -10.80 -7.30
C THR A 51 16.01 -11.47 -6.20
N PRO A 52 15.68 -12.68 -5.72
CA PRO A 52 16.63 -13.59 -5.08
C PRO A 52 18.03 -13.71 -5.71
N SER A 53 18.19 -13.41 -7.01
CA SER A 53 19.52 -13.30 -7.65
C SER A 53 20.22 -11.94 -7.46
N ASN A 54 19.52 -10.91 -6.97
CA ASN A 54 20.07 -9.61 -6.59
C ASN A 54 20.48 -9.60 -5.10
N SER A 55 21.64 -9.03 -4.83
CA SER A 55 22.17 -8.86 -3.47
C SER A 55 21.27 -8.05 -2.52
N SER A 56 20.43 -7.16 -3.06
CA SER A 56 19.52 -6.31 -2.27
C SER A 56 18.22 -7.00 -1.82
N TYR A 57 17.89 -8.19 -2.32
CA TYR A 57 16.57 -8.79 -2.06
C TYR A 57 16.29 -9.05 -0.59
N SER A 58 17.21 -9.75 0.09
CA SER A 58 17.04 -10.10 1.50
C SER A 58 16.93 -8.86 2.40
N SER A 59 17.65 -7.77 2.08
CA SER A 59 17.58 -6.54 2.86
C SER A 59 16.30 -5.75 2.61
N VAL A 60 15.80 -5.68 1.36
CA VAL A 60 14.48 -5.10 1.05
C VAL A 60 13.38 -5.89 1.78
N LEU A 61 13.32 -7.22 1.59
CA LEU A 61 12.34 -8.10 2.21
C LEU A 61 12.35 -8.00 3.75
N GLN A 62 13.52 -8.00 4.38
CA GLN A 62 13.62 -7.94 5.84
C GLN A 62 13.35 -6.54 6.42
N SER A 63 13.52 -5.47 5.64
CA SER A 63 13.36 -4.10 6.14
C SER A 63 11.94 -3.74 6.61
N TYR A 64 10.92 -4.45 6.13
CA TYR A 64 9.51 -4.24 6.51
C TYR A 64 8.83 -5.44 7.22
N ILE A 65 9.51 -6.58 7.41
CA ILE A 65 9.00 -7.66 8.26
C ILE A 65 9.00 -7.20 9.73
N ARG A 66 7.82 -6.83 10.25
CA ARG A 66 7.65 -6.35 11.64
C ARG A 66 7.47 -7.46 12.68
N ASN A 67 7.27 -8.71 12.26
CA ASN A 67 7.14 -9.86 13.17
C ASN A 67 8.17 -10.94 12.79
N LEU A 68 9.24 -11.03 13.57
CA LEU A 68 10.40 -11.91 13.30
C LEU A 68 10.04 -13.39 13.23
N ARG A 69 8.91 -13.82 13.82
CA ARG A 69 8.38 -15.20 13.66
C ARG A 69 8.17 -15.60 12.20
N PHE A 70 7.95 -14.63 11.31
CA PHE A 70 7.80 -14.85 9.86
C PHE A 70 9.09 -14.61 9.06
N ASN A 71 10.20 -14.28 9.73
CA ASN A 71 11.54 -14.18 9.11
C ASN A 71 12.31 -15.51 9.17
N GLU A 72 11.84 -16.50 9.94
CA GLU A 72 12.45 -17.82 10.07
C GLU A 72 12.55 -18.58 8.74
N PHE A 73 13.58 -19.40 8.57
CA PHE A 73 13.81 -20.22 7.36
C PHE A 73 12.65 -21.18 7.04
N SER A 74 11.88 -21.58 8.05
CA SER A 74 10.73 -22.50 7.92
C SER A 74 9.42 -21.85 7.50
N THR A 75 9.36 -20.52 7.38
CA THR A 75 8.16 -19.80 6.92
C THR A 75 8.31 -19.37 5.47
N SER A 76 7.34 -19.74 4.63
CA SER A 76 7.32 -19.43 3.19
C SER A 76 7.60 -17.95 2.94
N LYS A 77 8.69 -17.67 2.22
CA LYS A 77 9.04 -16.33 1.75
C LYS A 77 8.32 -16.09 0.41
N PRO A 78 8.04 -14.83 0.04
CA PRO A 78 7.47 -14.54 -1.26
C PRO A 78 8.38 -15.07 -2.37
N LEU A 79 7.77 -15.57 -3.45
CA LEU A 79 8.51 -15.90 -4.66
C LEU A 79 9.11 -14.62 -5.26
N LEU A 80 8.43 -13.48 -5.06
CA LEU A 80 8.75 -12.20 -5.68
C LEU A 80 8.68 -11.05 -4.64
N ILE A 81 9.76 -10.28 -4.52
CA ILE A 81 9.66 -8.81 -4.69
C ILE A 81 10.16 -8.50 -6.12
N ILE A 82 9.76 -9.39 -7.07
CA ILE A 82 10.18 -9.46 -8.48
C ILE A 82 11.68 -9.82 -8.59
N THR A 83 12.23 -11.06 -8.51
CA THR A 83 11.89 -12.41 -9.06
C THR A 83 12.62 -13.67 -8.49
N ALA A 84 11.86 -14.68 -8.01
CA ALA A 84 12.04 -16.15 -8.01
C ALA A 84 13.25 -16.90 -7.37
N LEU A 85 12.95 -17.87 -6.47
CA LEU A 85 13.14 -19.34 -6.68
C LEU A 85 12.62 -20.20 -5.49
N GLU A 86 11.49 -20.91 -5.68
CA GLU A 86 10.88 -22.04 -4.91
C GLU A 86 10.77 -22.02 -3.34
N VAL A 87 9.77 -22.61 -2.66
CA VAL A 87 8.54 -23.35 -3.06
C VAL A 87 7.32 -22.75 -2.33
N SER A 88 6.19 -22.65 -3.02
CA SER A 88 4.84 -22.54 -2.46
C SER A 88 3.86 -23.12 -3.48
N ASP A 89 2.78 -23.78 -3.04
CA ASP A 89 1.83 -24.46 -3.93
C ASP A 89 1.09 -23.52 -4.90
N VAL A 90 1.15 -22.21 -4.64
CA VAL A 90 0.76 -21.15 -5.58
C VAL A 90 1.88 -20.08 -5.61
N PRO A 91 2.37 -19.66 -6.79
CA PRO A 91 3.36 -18.58 -6.89
C PRO A 91 2.73 -17.22 -6.56
N PHE A 92 3.42 -16.38 -5.80
CA PHE A 92 2.92 -15.04 -5.43
C PHE A 92 4.03 -13.98 -5.35
N PHE A 93 3.64 -12.71 -5.53
CA PHE A 93 4.51 -11.55 -5.40
C PHE A 93 4.02 -10.57 -4.32
N ILE A 94 4.95 -9.81 -3.75
CA ILE A 94 4.66 -8.64 -2.93
C ILE A 94 4.82 -7.39 -3.79
N LEU A 95 3.76 -6.60 -3.84
CA LEU A 95 3.77 -5.24 -4.37
C LEU A 95 4.14 -4.28 -3.22
N ASP A 96 5.44 -4.00 -3.06
CA ASP A 96 5.88 -3.10 -1.97
C ASP A 96 5.62 -1.63 -2.33
N MET A 97 4.56 -1.09 -1.73
CA MET A 97 4.16 0.31 -1.88
C MET A 97 5.07 1.30 -1.12
N PHE A 98 6.17 0.86 -0.49
CA PHE A 98 7.05 1.74 0.29
C PHE A 98 7.56 2.97 -0.47
N ASN A 99 7.64 3.00 -1.80
CA ASN A 99 8.02 4.24 -2.52
C ASN A 99 6.88 5.26 -2.69
N LEU A 100 5.62 4.87 -2.45
CA LEU A 100 4.45 5.75 -2.48
C LEU A 100 4.24 6.38 -1.09
N ARG A 101 4.97 7.46 -0.80
CA ARG A 101 5.01 8.11 0.54
C ARG A 101 4.66 9.60 0.54
N SER A 102 4.11 10.10 -0.56
CA SER A 102 3.73 11.52 -0.66
C SER A 102 2.63 11.86 0.36
N ILE A 103 2.80 13.00 1.02
CA ILE A 103 1.85 13.58 1.98
C ILE A 103 1.69 15.05 1.63
N ASN A 104 0.47 15.46 1.28
CA ASN A 104 0.13 16.84 0.89
C ASN A 104 -1.00 17.36 1.78
N VAL A 105 -0.76 18.45 2.52
CA VAL A 105 -1.66 18.96 3.58
C VAL A 105 -2.27 20.30 3.16
N SER A 106 -3.59 20.35 3.00
CA SER A 106 -4.33 21.61 2.85
C SER A 106 -4.76 22.16 4.22
N ILE A 107 -4.02 23.15 4.72
CA ILE A 107 -4.42 23.95 5.89
C ILE A 107 -5.78 24.63 5.67
N LYS A 108 -6.06 25.10 4.45
CA LYS A 108 -7.26 25.88 4.12
C LYS A 108 -8.53 25.06 4.25
N ASP A 109 -8.50 23.82 3.77
CA ASP A 109 -9.66 22.94 3.69
C ASP A 109 -9.71 21.97 4.88
N GLU A 110 -8.73 22.06 5.79
CA GLU A 110 -8.45 21.12 6.89
C GLU A 110 -8.41 19.65 6.41
N THR A 111 -7.68 19.39 5.32
CA THR A 111 -7.54 18.05 4.71
C THR A 111 -6.09 17.66 4.40
N ALA A 112 -5.83 16.38 4.13
CA ALA A 112 -4.56 15.93 3.57
C ALA A 112 -4.69 14.67 2.71
N TRP A 113 -3.99 14.64 1.57
CA TRP A 113 -3.80 13.44 0.76
C TRP A 113 -2.53 12.69 1.19
N VAL A 114 -2.63 11.37 1.39
CA VAL A 114 -1.55 10.51 1.87
C VAL A 114 -1.48 9.24 1.04
N GLN A 115 -0.29 8.92 0.51
CA GLN A 115 -0.05 7.65 -0.16
C GLN A 115 0.15 6.49 0.83
N THR A 116 -0.27 5.29 0.45
CA THR A 116 -0.39 4.11 1.33
C THR A 116 0.93 3.63 1.98
N GLY A 117 2.08 3.89 1.36
CA GLY A 117 3.43 3.56 1.85
C GLY A 117 4.04 4.58 2.83
N ALA A 118 3.37 5.70 3.09
CA ALA A 118 3.69 6.56 4.23
C ALA A 118 3.42 5.82 5.55
N THR A 119 4.10 6.20 6.64
CA THR A 119 3.78 5.70 7.99
C THR A 119 3.08 6.75 8.84
N LEU A 120 2.39 6.29 9.91
CA LEU A 120 1.69 7.18 10.85
C LEU A 120 2.60 8.27 11.43
N GLY A 121 3.87 7.95 11.71
CA GLY A 121 4.84 8.94 12.20
C GLY A 121 5.10 10.09 11.21
N GLU A 122 5.07 9.82 9.91
CA GLU A 122 5.27 10.82 8.87
C GLU A 122 4.01 11.67 8.68
N VAL A 123 2.83 11.05 8.77
CA VAL A 123 1.54 11.75 8.81
C VAL A 123 1.49 12.74 9.99
N TYR A 124 1.88 12.29 11.20
CA TYR A 124 1.93 13.17 12.37
C TYR A 124 2.97 14.28 12.23
N TYR A 125 4.16 13.96 11.70
CA TYR A 125 5.22 14.95 11.48
C TYR A 125 4.77 16.04 10.49
N ARG A 126 4.21 15.67 9.34
CA ARG A 126 3.73 16.63 8.33
C ARG A 126 2.55 17.46 8.83
N ALA A 127 1.62 16.89 9.60
CA ALA A 127 0.54 17.65 10.22
C ALA A 127 1.09 18.72 11.20
N ALA A 128 2.03 18.34 12.07
CA ALA A 128 2.64 19.24 13.06
C ALA A 128 3.50 20.34 12.41
N GLU A 129 4.27 19.99 11.36
CA GLU A 129 5.08 20.92 10.56
C GLU A 129 4.24 22.07 9.95
N HIS A 130 2.99 21.77 9.57
CA HIS A 130 2.04 22.77 9.08
C HIS A 130 1.36 23.55 10.21
N ASN A 131 0.93 22.88 11.29
CA ASN A 131 0.39 23.54 12.48
C ASN A 131 0.39 22.60 13.70
N ASN A 132 1.00 23.02 14.81
CA ASN A 132 0.93 22.34 16.13
C ASN A 132 -0.51 22.13 16.67
N SER A 133 -1.52 22.74 16.05
CA SER A 133 -2.94 22.55 16.38
C SER A 133 -3.65 21.46 15.56
N TYR A 134 -3.03 20.87 14.53
CA TYR A 134 -3.64 19.79 13.75
C TYR A 134 -3.13 18.40 14.17
N GLY A 135 -3.84 17.36 13.76
CA GLY A 135 -3.49 15.96 13.97
C GLY A 135 -4.61 15.03 13.50
N PHE A 136 -4.31 13.72 13.47
CA PHE A 136 -5.20 12.69 12.94
C PHE A 136 -5.38 11.52 13.93
N PRO A 137 -6.61 11.00 14.12
CA PRO A 137 -6.86 9.88 15.04
C PRO A 137 -6.43 8.54 14.44
N ALA A 138 -5.15 8.18 14.65
CA ALA A 138 -4.60 6.88 14.29
C ALA A 138 -3.71 6.29 15.42
N GLY A 139 -3.12 5.13 15.15
CA GLY A 139 -2.32 4.34 16.08
C GLY A 139 -1.04 5.01 16.58
N VAL A 140 -0.60 4.58 17.77
CA VAL A 140 0.56 5.16 18.48
C VAL A 140 1.90 4.78 17.86
N CYS A 141 1.96 3.66 17.12
CA CYS A 141 3.19 3.11 16.55
C CYS A 141 3.60 3.84 15.25
N PRO A 142 4.69 4.66 15.25
CA PRO A 142 4.99 5.57 14.14
C PRO A 142 5.50 4.87 12.86
N THR A 143 5.86 3.59 12.94
CA THR A 143 6.37 2.75 11.85
C THR A 143 5.31 1.86 11.20
N VAL A 144 4.04 1.99 11.59
CA VAL A 144 2.89 1.35 10.94
C VAL A 144 2.57 2.10 9.65
N GLY A 145 2.43 1.36 8.54
CA GLY A 145 2.06 1.91 7.23
C GLY A 145 0.60 2.33 7.16
N VAL A 146 0.31 3.39 6.41
CA VAL A 146 -1.02 4.01 6.33
C VAL A 146 -2.04 3.08 5.67
N GLY A 147 -1.73 2.46 4.52
CA GLY A 147 -2.70 1.66 3.76
C GLY A 147 -3.38 0.57 4.61
N GLY A 148 -2.60 -0.31 5.23
CA GLY A 148 -3.12 -1.36 6.10
C GLY A 148 -3.76 -0.86 7.40
N HIS A 149 -3.33 0.29 7.94
CA HIS A 149 -3.92 0.84 9.17
C HIS A 149 -5.27 1.52 8.92
N PHE A 150 -5.40 2.22 7.81
CA PHE A 150 -6.61 2.93 7.43
C PHE A 150 -7.64 1.95 6.87
N GLY A 151 -7.23 1.00 6.01
CA GLY A 151 -8.13 -0.08 5.57
C GLY A 151 -8.64 -0.95 6.73
N GLY A 152 -7.79 -1.20 7.74
CA GLY A 152 -8.12 -1.93 8.97
C GLY A 152 -8.69 -1.05 10.10
N ALA A 153 -9.52 -0.05 9.76
CA ALA A 153 -10.19 0.92 10.64
C ALA A 153 -9.30 1.90 11.43
N GLY A 154 -8.24 1.42 12.10
CA GLY A 154 -7.22 2.24 12.78
C GLY A 154 -7.67 2.87 14.10
N TYR A 155 -7.20 2.35 15.24
CA TYR A 155 -7.50 2.89 16.57
C TYR A 155 -6.29 3.57 17.23
N GLY A 156 -6.53 4.53 18.14
CA GLY A 156 -5.47 5.17 18.92
C GLY A 156 -5.97 6.15 19.98
N ASN A 157 -5.05 6.88 20.60
CA ASN A 157 -5.30 7.68 21.81
C ASN A 157 -6.43 8.72 21.69
N MET A 158 -6.72 9.20 20.47
CA MET A 158 -7.77 10.20 20.22
C MET A 158 -9.16 9.59 19.94
N MET A 159 -9.30 8.25 19.88
CA MET A 159 -10.53 7.59 19.43
C MET A 159 -11.77 7.96 20.25
N ARG A 160 -11.61 8.20 21.56
CA ARG A 160 -12.70 8.59 22.46
C ARG A 160 -13.26 10.00 22.19
N LYS A 161 -12.66 10.76 21.29
CA LYS A 161 -13.07 12.12 20.92
C LYS A 161 -13.38 12.26 19.43
N TYR A 162 -12.66 11.55 18.56
CA TYR A 162 -12.74 11.73 17.10
C TYR A 162 -13.02 10.44 16.31
N GLY A 163 -13.27 9.31 16.97
CA GLY A 163 -13.47 8.02 16.27
C GLY A 163 -12.16 7.37 15.80
N LEU A 164 -12.30 6.34 14.98
CA LEU A 164 -11.23 5.61 14.32
C LEU A 164 -10.65 6.42 13.14
N SER A 165 -9.56 5.94 12.54
CA SER A 165 -8.99 6.56 11.33
C SER A 165 -10.01 6.64 10.21
N VAL A 166 -10.78 5.58 9.99
CA VAL A 166 -11.83 5.50 8.96
C VAL A 166 -12.99 6.47 9.15
N ASP A 167 -13.35 6.79 10.40
CA ASP A 167 -14.37 7.81 10.71
C ASP A 167 -13.94 9.23 10.24
N ASN A 168 -12.69 9.39 9.81
CA ASN A 168 -12.06 10.64 9.37
C ASN A 168 -11.49 10.54 7.93
N ILE A 169 -11.83 9.49 7.18
CA ILE A 169 -11.51 9.35 5.74
C ILE A 169 -12.68 9.92 4.92
N ILE A 170 -12.38 10.83 4.01
CA ILE A 170 -13.40 11.51 3.18
C ILE A 170 -13.40 11.06 1.72
N ASP A 171 -12.26 10.59 1.21
CA ASP A 171 -12.06 10.16 -0.17
C ASP A 171 -10.90 9.15 -0.21
N ALA A 172 -10.83 8.35 -1.26
CA ALA A 172 -9.77 7.38 -1.49
C ALA A 172 -9.60 7.15 -2.99
N GLN A 173 -8.38 6.86 -3.42
CA GLN A 173 -8.10 6.33 -4.75
C GLN A 173 -7.68 4.87 -4.61
N ILE A 174 -8.41 3.96 -5.24
CA ILE A 174 -8.13 2.52 -5.32
C ILE A 174 -7.96 2.13 -6.79
N ILE A 175 -7.43 0.93 -7.06
CA ILE A 175 -7.31 0.39 -8.41
C ILE A 175 -8.09 -0.92 -8.50
N ASP A 176 -8.95 -1.02 -9.50
CA ASP A 176 -9.79 -2.21 -9.69
C ASP A 176 -9.04 -3.37 -10.37
N VAL A 177 -9.69 -4.54 -10.40
CA VAL A 177 -9.19 -5.75 -11.07
C VAL A 177 -9.01 -5.62 -12.60
N ASN A 178 -9.38 -4.48 -13.18
CA ASN A 178 -9.17 -4.16 -14.60
C ASN A 178 -8.02 -3.16 -14.80
N GLY A 179 -7.42 -2.64 -13.72
CA GLY A 179 -6.35 -1.64 -13.74
C GLY A 179 -6.82 -0.18 -13.80
N ASN A 180 -8.12 0.10 -13.58
CA ASN A 180 -8.68 1.44 -13.53
C ASN A 180 -8.40 2.11 -12.18
N LEU A 181 -7.93 3.35 -12.18
CA LEU A 181 -7.85 4.19 -10.98
C LEU A 181 -9.23 4.79 -10.69
N LEU A 182 -9.81 4.45 -9.54
CA LEU A 182 -11.13 4.90 -9.09
C LEU A 182 -10.98 5.79 -7.85
N ASP A 183 -11.58 6.98 -7.89
CA ASP A 183 -11.83 7.83 -6.71
C ASP A 183 -13.16 7.44 -6.01
N ARG A 184 -13.52 8.09 -4.88
CA ARG A 184 -14.80 7.79 -4.19
C ARG A 184 -16.02 7.90 -5.12
N ALA A 185 -16.04 8.90 -6.00
CA ALA A 185 -17.17 9.17 -6.88
C ALA A 185 -17.33 8.11 -7.99
N SER A 186 -16.23 7.49 -8.43
CA SER A 186 -16.21 6.45 -9.47
C SER A 186 -16.20 5.02 -8.92
N MET A 187 -15.72 4.78 -7.70
CA MET A 187 -15.82 3.48 -7.03
C MET A 187 -17.22 3.23 -6.43
N GLY A 188 -17.92 4.30 -6.04
CA GLY A 188 -19.24 4.24 -5.40
C GLY A 188 -19.19 3.97 -3.89
N GLU A 189 -20.27 4.34 -3.20
CA GLU A 189 -20.33 4.32 -1.73
C GLU A 189 -20.18 2.91 -1.11
N ASP A 190 -20.67 1.86 -1.78
CA ASP A 190 -20.56 0.47 -1.27
C ASP A 190 -19.09 0.01 -1.19
N LEU A 191 -18.29 0.29 -2.23
CA LEU A 191 -16.87 -0.04 -2.27
C LEU A 191 -16.06 0.90 -1.36
N PHE A 192 -16.38 2.20 -1.33
CA PHE A 192 -15.78 3.15 -0.39
C PHE A 192 -16.01 2.74 1.07
N TRP A 193 -17.20 2.24 1.41
CA TRP A 193 -17.52 1.71 2.74
C TRP A 193 -16.68 0.45 3.07
N ALA A 194 -16.59 -0.50 2.13
CA ALA A 194 -15.84 -1.75 2.34
C ALA A 194 -14.34 -1.50 2.63
N ILE A 195 -13.70 -0.63 1.84
CA ILE A 195 -12.28 -0.29 2.03
C ILE A 195 -12.01 0.62 3.25
N THR A 196 -13.07 1.14 3.89
CA THR A 196 -12.99 1.94 5.13
C THR A 196 -13.41 1.14 6.38
N GLY A 197 -13.11 -0.17 6.40
CA GLY A 197 -13.13 -0.93 7.65
C GLY A 197 -12.79 -2.42 7.57
N GLU A 198 -13.02 -3.06 6.42
CA GLU A 198 -12.86 -4.53 6.27
C GLU A 198 -11.44 -4.96 5.86
N GLY A 199 -10.61 -4.00 5.42
CA GLY A 199 -9.23 -4.22 4.96
C GLY A 199 -9.11 -4.25 3.44
N GLY A 200 -8.28 -3.35 2.88
CA GLY A 200 -8.16 -3.13 1.43
C GLY A 200 -7.77 -4.37 0.62
N SER A 201 -7.01 -5.31 1.20
CA SER A 201 -6.51 -6.53 0.53
C SER A 201 -7.58 -7.54 0.08
N SER A 202 -8.87 -7.25 0.30
CA SER A 202 -10.00 -8.04 -0.20
C SER A 202 -10.68 -7.40 -1.43
N PHE A 203 -10.23 -6.20 -1.82
CA PHE A 203 -10.87 -5.32 -2.82
C PHE A 203 -9.84 -4.68 -3.80
N GLU A 204 -8.58 -5.11 -3.73
CA GLU A 204 -7.43 -4.77 -4.59
C GLU A 204 -7.04 -5.98 -5.47
#